data_AF-A0A0D0MBK1-F1
#
_entry.id   AF-A0A0D0MBK1-F1
#
_cell.length_a   1.000
_cell.length_b   1.000
_cell.length_c   1.000
_cell.angle_alpha   90.00
_cell.angle_beta   90.00
_cell.angle_gamma   90.00
#
_symmetry.space_group_name_H-M   'P 1'
#
loop_
_entity.id
_entity.type
_entity.pdbx_description
1 polymer ?
#
loop_
_entity_poly.entity_id
_entity_poly.type
_entity_poly.pdbx_seq_one_letter_code
_entity_poly.pdbx_strand_id
1 'polypeptide(L)'
;MAQLDPLKGPDANALPDTATLPAELAALYLCISPAQLADLRKSKRPERGAGNGPSVIRPVEGGPSGPKDPVLYQLGALRDYAKAHAAPSDYDTALKSGMLGWVSAKLPFFAEREPRIKRGKRVLIGGAWDRADPLRESRFVELAKGRIRFTSLTCAEAATSLWADVASHSAFAEKGLALLRSETQAIEASLAETAQLAAAANPGAAA
;
A
#
# COMPACT_ATOMS: atom_id res chain seq x y z
N MET A 1 16.74 37.24 19.74
CA MET A 1 15.66 36.24 19.75
C MET A 1 14.97 36.31 18.40
N ALA A 2 15.09 35.28 17.58
CA ALA A 2 14.48 35.25 16.25
C ALA A 2 13.01 34.80 16.38
N GLN A 3 12.08 35.64 15.95
CA GLN A 3 10.65 35.33 15.82
C GLN A 3 10.47 34.21 14.81
N LEU A 4 9.86 33.10 15.25
CA LEU A 4 9.35 32.06 14.37
C LEU A 4 7.99 32.53 13.83
N ASP A 5 7.90 32.77 12.52
CA ASP A 5 6.64 33.09 11.84
C ASP A 5 5.64 31.93 11.98
N PRO A 6 4.43 32.16 12.53
CA PRO A 6 3.46 31.11 12.81
C PRO A 6 2.49 30.81 11.63
N LEU A 7 2.83 31.17 10.40
CA LEU A 7 1.89 31.15 9.25
C LEU A 7 2.40 30.40 8.01
N LYS A 8 3.07 29.25 8.20
CA LYS A 8 3.27 28.29 7.12
C LYS A 8 2.28 27.13 7.29
N GLY A 9 1.20 27.18 6.51
CA GLY A 9 0.19 26.12 6.42
C GLY A 9 0.77 24.76 6.01
N PRO A 10 -0.07 23.71 5.93
CA PRO A 10 0.35 22.33 5.64
C PRO A 10 1.16 22.17 4.35
N ASP A 11 1.08 23.13 3.42
CA ASP A 11 1.81 23.14 2.15
C ASP A 11 3.30 23.44 2.28
N ALA A 12 3.76 24.00 3.40
CA ALA A 12 5.17 24.33 3.61
C ALA A 12 6.09 23.09 3.65
N ASN A 13 5.51 21.90 3.83
CA ASN A 13 6.23 20.65 3.88
C ASN A 13 5.96 19.73 2.68
N ALA A 14 5.06 20.07 1.76
CA ALA A 14 4.76 19.24 0.60
C ALA A 14 5.96 19.17 -0.37
N LEU A 15 6.18 17.98 -0.96
CA LEU A 15 7.13 17.88 -2.06
C LEU A 15 6.52 18.53 -3.31
N PRO A 16 7.27 19.40 -4.01
CA PRO A 16 6.79 20.01 -5.24
C PRO A 16 6.63 18.95 -6.34
N ASP A 17 5.75 19.20 -7.30
CA ASP A 17 5.54 18.30 -8.44
C ASP A 17 6.81 18.11 -9.30
N THR A 18 7.71 19.09 -9.26
CA THR A 18 9.02 19.05 -9.90
C THR A 18 10.04 18.17 -9.17
N ALA A 19 9.74 17.71 -7.96
CA ALA A 19 10.62 16.81 -7.22
C ALA A 19 10.81 15.50 -7.97
N THR A 20 12.05 15.00 -7.97
CA THR A 20 12.40 13.73 -8.61
C THR A 20 12.58 12.63 -7.58
N LEU A 21 12.10 11.44 -7.90
CA LEU A 21 12.12 10.27 -7.03
C LEU A 21 12.83 9.11 -7.72
N PRO A 22 13.64 8.33 -6.99
CA PRO A 22 14.19 7.09 -7.51
C PRO A 22 13.08 6.07 -7.76
N ALA A 23 13.36 5.10 -8.64
CA ALA A 23 12.41 4.08 -9.07
C ALA A 23 11.71 3.33 -7.91
N GLU A 24 12.41 3.05 -6.82
CA GLU A 24 11.83 2.35 -5.66
C GLU A 24 10.75 3.19 -4.96
N LEU A 25 11.02 4.49 -4.73
CA LEU A 25 10.04 5.41 -4.15
C LEU A 25 8.91 5.72 -5.11
N ALA A 26 9.18 5.79 -6.42
CA ALA A 26 8.16 5.95 -7.44
C ALA A 26 7.20 4.75 -7.50
N ALA A 27 7.72 3.53 -7.46
CA ALA A 27 6.91 2.30 -7.42
C ALA A 27 6.08 2.24 -6.12
N LEU A 28 6.69 2.57 -4.98
CA LEU A 28 6.00 2.67 -3.70
C LEU A 28 4.85 3.69 -3.74
N TYR A 29 5.07 4.85 -4.36
CA TYR A 29 4.07 5.90 -4.52
C TYR A 29 2.87 5.44 -5.36
N LEU A 30 3.12 4.66 -6.41
CA LEU A 30 2.07 4.16 -7.30
C LEU A 30 1.34 2.92 -6.75
N CYS A 31 1.77 2.39 -5.62
CA CYS A 31 1.29 1.12 -5.06
C CYS A 31 1.51 -0.08 -5.98
N ILE A 32 2.67 -0.15 -6.64
CA ILE A 32 3.06 -1.26 -7.52
C ILE A 32 4.47 -1.74 -7.17
N SER A 33 4.82 -2.94 -7.65
CA SER A 33 6.20 -3.43 -7.57
C SER A 33 7.15 -2.66 -8.51
N PRO A 34 8.45 -2.56 -8.17
CA PRO A 34 9.45 -1.99 -9.08
C PRO A 34 9.53 -2.71 -10.43
N ALA A 35 9.23 -4.01 -10.49
CA ALA A 35 9.17 -4.79 -11.72
C ALA A 35 8.00 -4.35 -12.61
N GLN A 36 6.81 -4.16 -12.05
CA GLN A 36 5.67 -3.60 -12.79
C GLN A 36 5.97 -2.20 -13.32
N LEU A 37 6.62 -1.34 -12.53
CA LEU A 37 7.08 -0.02 -13.01
C LEU A 37 8.12 -0.14 -14.14
N ALA A 38 8.94 -1.19 -14.15
CA ALA A 38 9.84 -1.49 -15.25
C ALA A 38 9.13 -1.94 -16.52
N ASP A 39 8.08 -2.74 -16.38
CA ASP A 39 7.34 -3.24 -17.53
C ASP A 39 6.44 -2.17 -18.15
N LEU A 40 5.87 -1.26 -17.35
CA LEU A 40 5.16 -0.07 -17.83
C LEU A 40 6.04 0.84 -18.72
N ARG A 41 7.36 0.81 -18.54
CA ARG A 41 8.31 1.51 -19.43
C ARG A 41 8.50 0.79 -20.77
N LYS A 42 8.42 -0.54 -20.77
CA LYS A 42 8.67 -1.38 -21.96
C LYS A 42 7.45 -1.51 -22.85
N SER A 43 6.25 -1.31 -22.33
CA SER A 43 5.00 -1.31 -23.09
C SER A 43 4.90 -0.11 -24.04
N LYS A 44 5.72 -0.10 -25.09
CA LYS A 44 5.51 0.71 -26.30
C LYS A 44 4.34 0.09 -27.06
N ARG A 45 3.11 0.53 -26.81
CA ARG A 45 2.03 0.27 -27.77
C ARG A 45 2.08 1.36 -28.86
N PRO A 46 2.05 1.02 -30.16
CA PRO A 46 1.97 2.02 -31.20
C PRO A 46 0.51 2.50 -31.30
N GLU A 47 0.17 3.64 -30.70
CA GLU A 47 -1.10 4.31 -31.01
C GLU A 47 -0.90 5.24 -32.21
N ARG A 48 -1.22 4.74 -33.40
CA ARG A 48 -1.82 5.57 -34.44
C ARG A 48 -3.26 5.85 -33.99
N GLY A 49 -3.55 7.07 -33.59
CA GLY A 49 -4.91 7.51 -33.34
C GLY A 49 -4.95 8.64 -32.34
N ALA A 50 -5.42 9.80 -32.78
CA ALA A 50 -5.81 10.89 -31.90
C ALA A 50 -6.86 10.37 -30.91
N GLY A 51 -6.45 10.15 -29.66
CA GLY A 51 -7.28 9.61 -28.61
C GLY A 51 -6.54 9.76 -27.29
N ASN A 52 -7.26 10.15 -26.26
CA ASN A 52 -6.77 10.49 -24.93
C ASN A 52 -6.33 9.22 -24.17
N GLY A 53 -5.31 8.52 -24.68
CA GLY A 53 -4.73 7.31 -24.09
C GLY A 53 -3.92 7.63 -22.83
N PRO A 54 -3.86 6.72 -21.85
CA PRO A 54 -3.30 7.00 -20.53
C PRO A 54 -1.83 7.40 -20.60
N SER A 55 -1.48 8.50 -19.93
CA SER A 55 -0.13 9.07 -19.86
C SER A 55 0.90 7.99 -19.46
N VAL A 56 1.79 7.64 -20.39
CA VAL A 56 2.93 6.75 -20.09
C VAL A 56 3.77 7.42 -19.00
N ILE A 57 4.04 6.72 -17.88
CA ILE A 57 4.99 7.21 -16.87
C ILE A 57 6.39 7.13 -17.47
N ARG A 58 6.94 8.27 -17.87
CA ARG A 58 8.29 8.38 -18.38
C ARG A 58 9.25 8.84 -17.27
N PRO A 59 10.47 8.29 -17.20
CA PRO A 59 11.55 8.91 -16.46
C PRO A 59 11.81 10.33 -16.95
N VAL A 60 12.44 11.16 -16.12
CA VAL A 60 12.83 12.53 -16.51
C VAL A 60 13.83 12.47 -17.68
N GLU A 61 13.53 13.16 -18.78
CA GLU A 61 14.43 13.27 -19.93
C GLU A 61 15.68 14.07 -19.56
N GLY A 62 16.88 13.56 -19.89
CA GLY A 62 18.16 14.23 -19.60
C GLY A 62 19.07 13.57 -18.56
N GLY A 63 18.76 12.35 -18.09
CA GLY A 63 19.70 11.49 -17.37
C GLY A 63 19.23 10.03 -17.42
N PRO A 64 19.93 9.03 -16.89
CA PRO A 64 21.38 8.74 -16.79
C PRO A 64 22.18 8.92 -18.10
N SER A 65 23.48 9.22 -18.03
CA SER A 65 24.39 9.10 -19.18
C SER A 65 24.98 7.69 -19.30
N GLY A 66 24.83 6.85 -18.26
CA GLY A 66 25.29 5.46 -18.26
C GLY A 66 24.27 4.45 -17.73
N PRO A 67 24.45 3.14 -18.02
CA PRO A 67 23.55 2.06 -17.60
C PRO A 67 23.48 1.84 -16.08
N LYS A 68 24.22 2.63 -15.28
CA LYS A 68 24.28 2.53 -13.82
C LYS A 68 23.64 3.72 -13.08
N ASP A 69 23.31 4.83 -13.75
CA ASP A 69 22.76 5.97 -13.00
C ASP A 69 21.28 5.71 -12.65
N PRO A 70 20.80 6.22 -11.50
CA PRO A 70 19.47 5.91 -11.01
C PRO A 70 18.39 6.51 -11.93
N VAL A 71 17.40 5.69 -12.28
CA VAL A 71 16.21 6.14 -13.01
C VAL A 71 15.35 6.99 -12.09
N LEU A 72 15.12 8.23 -12.48
CA LEU A 72 14.34 9.21 -11.72
C LEU A 72 13.00 9.51 -12.39
N TYR A 73 11.99 9.76 -11.56
CA TYR A 73 10.61 10.07 -11.96
C TYR A 73 10.16 11.37 -11.32
N GLN A 74 9.46 12.23 -12.06
CA GLN A 74 8.85 13.43 -11.49
C GLN A 74 7.59 13.09 -10.69
N LEU A 75 7.48 13.64 -9.48
CA LEU A 75 6.37 13.38 -8.58
C LEU A 75 5.03 13.87 -9.15
N GLY A 76 5.00 15.00 -9.86
CA GLY A 76 3.79 15.49 -10.53
C GLY A 76 3.22 14.47 -11.52
N ALA A 77 4.08 13.89 -12.37
CA ALA A 77 3.67 12.86 -13.31
C ALA A 77 3.16 11.58 -12.62
N LEU A 78 3.74 11.21 -11.46
CA LEU A 78 3.27 10.08 -10.66
C LEU A 78 1.91 10.38 -10.01
N ARG A 79 1.69 11.60 -9.52
CA ARG A 79 0.40 12.07 -8.99
C ARG A 79 -0.69 12.02 -10.05
N ASP A 80 -0.41 12.54 -11.24
CA ASP A 80 -1.35 12.54 -12.35
C ASP A 80 -1.68 11.12 -12.81
N TYR A 81 -0.67 10.26 -12.89
CA TYR A 81 -0.89 8.85 -13.22
C TYR A 81 -1.73 8.14 -12.15
N ALA A 82 -1.44 8.34 -10.87
CA ALA A 82 -2.18 7.73 -9.77
C ALA A 82 -3.65 8.18 -9.75
N LYS A 83 -3.93 9.45 -10.08
CA LYS A 83 -5.29 9.98 -10.25
C LYS A 83 -6.01 9.34 -11.45
N ALA A 84 -5.32 9.22 -12.58
CA ALA A 84 -5.88 8.60 -13.79
C ALA A 84 -6.09 7.08 -13.64
N HIS A 85 -5.33 6.43 -12.74
CA HIS A 85 -5.34 4.98 -12.53
C HIS A 85 -5.62 4.65 -11.06
N ALA A 86 -6.89 4.78 -10.69
CA ALA A 86 -7.42 4.35 -9.39
C ALA A 86 -7.57 2.82 -9.28
N ALA A 87 -6.60 2.06 -9.80
CA ALA A 87 -6.59 0.61 -9.67
C ALA A 87 -6.54 0.19 -8.18
N PRO A 88 -7.14 -0.96 -7.82
CA PRO A 88 -7.04 -1.50 -6.47
C PRO A 88 -5.57 -1.65 -6.07
N SER A 89 -5.23 -1.29 -4.83
CA SER A 89 -3.88 -1.52 -4.33
C SER A 89 -3.65 -3.02 -4.13
N ASP A 90 -2.38 -3.46 -4.09
CA ASP A 90 -2.04 -4.83 -3.69
C ASP A 90 -2.52 -5.13 -2.25
N TYR A 91 -2.70 -4.10 -1.41
CA TYR A 91 -3.34 -4.23 -0.10
C TYR A 91 -4.83 -4.59 -0.20
N ASP A 92 -5.59 -3.87 -1.02
CA ASP A 92 -7.01 -4.17 -1.26
C ASP A 92 -7.17 -5.56 -1.89
N THR A 93 -6.23 -5.92 -2.76
CA THR A 93 -6.20 -7.23 -3.40
C THR A 93 -5.93 -8.33 -2.37
N ALA A 94 -4.91 -8.17 -1.51
CA ALA A 94 -4.59 -9.13 -0.45
C ALA A 94 -5.75 -9.35 0.52
N LEU A 95 -6.47 -8.28 0.89
CA LEU A 95 -7.68 -8.37 1.71
C LEU A 95 -8.81 -9.14 1.01
N LYS A 96 -9.05 -8.87 -0.28
CA LYS A 96 -10.10 -9.55 -1.06
C LYS A 96 -9.78 -11.02 -1.36
N SER A 97 -8.51 -11.40 -1.36
CA SER A 97 -8.08 -12.80 -1.52
C SER A 97 -8.26 -13.67 -0.27
N GLY A 98 -8.90 -13.13 0.77
CA GLY A 98 -9.22 -13.87 2.00
C GLY A 98 -8.00 -14.15 2.87
N MET A 99 -8.12 -15.17 3.73
CA MET A 99 -7.09 -15.51 4.72
C MET A 99 -5.71 -15.75 4.08
N LEU A 100 -5.64 -16.41 2.91
CA LEU A 100 -4.40 -16.69 2.21
C LEU A 100 -3.65 -15.41 1.84
N GLY A 101 -4.35 -14.44 1.24
CA GLY A 101 -3.75 -13.15 0.88
C GLY A 101 -3.25 -12.41 2.12
N TRP A 102 -4.05 -12.40 3.20
CA TRP A 102 -3.71 -11.72 4.45
C TRP A 102 -2.43 -12.24 5.13
N VAL A 103 -2.16 -13.54 5.08
CA VAL A 103 -0.97 -14.13 5.72
C VAL A 103 0.27 -14.20 4.83
N SER A 104 0.11 -14.17 3.51
CA SER A 104 1.21 -14.46 2.57
C SER A 104 1.70 -13.23 1.81
N ALA A 105 0.83 -12.26 1.51
CA ALA A 105 1.21 -11.09 0.74
C ALA A 105 2.10 -10.17 1.58
N LYS A 106 3.35 -9.97 1.14
CA LYS A 106 4.26 -8.98 1.74
C LYS A 106 3.99 -7.61 1.17
N LEU A 107 3.52 -6.70 2.03
CA LEU A 107 3.15 -5.34 1.67
C LEU A 107 4.04 -4.34 2.41
N PRO A 108 4.29 -3.16 1.83
CA PRO A 108 5.10 -2.15 2.47
C PRO A 108 4.31 -1.34 3.50
N PHE A 109 4.96 -1.08 4.63
CA PHE A 109 4.48 -0.27 5.74
C PHE A 109 5.48 0.84 6.06
N PHE A 110 4.99 2.04 6.35
CA PHE A 110 5.80 3.11 6.91
C PHE A 110 6.16 2.77 8.36
N ALA A 111 7.40 3.02 8.75
CA ALA A 111 7.94 2.71 10.06
C ALA A 111 8.92 3.77 10.56
N GLU A 112 9.01 3.92 11.88
CA GLU A 112 10.00 4.80 12.52
C GLU A 112 11.43 4.36 12.20
N ARG A 113 12.34 5.34 12.01
CA ARG A 113 13.71 5.08 11.56
C ARG A 113 14.55 4.31 12.58
N GLU A 114 14.26 4.40 13.88
CA GLU A 114 14.79 3.55 14.96
C GLU A 114 14.16 4.00 16.28
N PRO A 115 13.26 3.23 16.90
CA PRO A 115 12.83 3.57 18.25
C PRO A 115 13.96 3.14 19.21
N ARG A 116 14.92 4.04 19.47
CA ARG A 116 16.02 3.83 20.44
C ARG A 116 15.50 3.40 21.82
N ILE A 117 14.25 3.73 22.12
CA ILE A 117 13.55 3.42 23.38
C ILE A 117 12.97 1.97 23.37
N LYS A 118 12.79 1.33 22.21
CA LYS A 118 12.05 0.06 22.06
C LYS A 118 12.88 -1.09 21.46
N ARG A 119 14.15 -1.27 21.88
CA ARG A 119 15.02 -2.46 21.64
C ARG A 119 14.71 -3.24 20.35
N GLY A 120 14.99 -2.66 19.18
CA GLY A 120 14.93 -3.37 17.90
C GLY A 120 13.52 -3.75 17.38
N LYS A 121 12.44 -3.43 18.09
CA LYS A 121 11.07 -3.63 17.60
C LYS A 121 10.73 -2.54 16.58
N ARG A 122 10.21 -2.95 15.41
CA ARG A 122 9.74 -2.03 14.38
C ARG A 122 8.44 -1.39 14.86
N VAL A 123 8.36 -0.07 14.80
CA VAL A 123 7.14 0.68 15.12
C VAL A 123 6.56 1.17 13.81
N LEU A 124 5.39 0.63 13.46
CA LEU A 124 4.66 0.98 12.25
C LEU A 124 3.90 2.28 12.45
N ILE A 125 3.82 3.08 11.38
CA ILE A 125 3.13 4.36 11.40
C ILE A 125 1.92 4.32 10.46
N GLY A 126 1.93 3.48 9.43
CA GLY A 126 0.83 3.34 8.48
C GLY A 126 1.12 2.33 7.38
N GLY A 127 0.09 1.89 6.65
CA GLY A 127 0.24 1.09 5.43
C GLY A 127 0.69 1.97 4.27
N ALA A 128 1.82 1.65 3.63
CA ALA A 128 2.33 2.49 2.55
C ALA A 128 1.51 2.40 1.26
N TRP A 129 0.79 1.29 1.10
CA TRP A 129 -0.12 1.06 -0.03
C TRP A 129 -1.60 1.24 0.33
N ASP A 130 -1.94 1.60 1.56
CA ASP A 130 -3.31 1.91 1.94
C ASP A 130 -3.72 3.28 1.36
N ARG A 131 -4.37 3.27 0.20
CA ARG A 131 -4.78 4.51 -0.49
C ARG A 131 -5.90 5.25 0.25
N ALA A 132 -6.61 4.58 1.16
CA ALA A 132 -7.66 5.22 1.96
C ALA A 132 -7.11 5.99 3.17
N ASP A 133 -5.83 5.80 3.51
CA ASP A 133 -5.17 6.50 4.62
C ASP A 133 -4.93 7.98 4.29
N PRO A 134 -5.60 8.94 4.96
CA PRO A 134 -5.42 10.36 4.70
C PRO A 134 -4.02 10.88 5.04
N LEU A 135 -3.28 10.15 5.88
CA LEU A 135 -1.91 10.51 6.29
C LEU A 135 -0.84 9.91 5.36
N ARG A 136 -1.24 9.15 4.33
CA ARG A 136 -0.29 8.49 3.43
C ARG A 136 0.63 9.48 2.71
N GLU A 137 0.09 10.57 2.16
CA GLU A 137 0.88 11.54 1.39
C GLU A 137 1.92 12.24 2.29
N SER A 138 1.53 12.64 3.50
CA SER A 138 2.45 13.27 4.45
C SER A 138 3.53 12.29 4.91
N ARG A 139 3.18 11.03 5.18
CA ARG A 139 4.15 9.96 5.51
C ARG A 139 5.12 9.70 4.34
N PHE A 140 4.63 9.72 3.10
CA PHE A 140 5.48 9.57 1.92
C PHE A 140 6.49 10.71 1.79
N VAL A 141 6.08 11.95 2.03
CA VAL A 141 6.97 13.11 2.08
C VAL A 141 8.06 12.93 3.14
N GLU A 142 7.69 12.47 4.34
CA GLU A 142 8.65 12.18 5.41
C GLU A 142 9.61 11.05 5.05
N LEU A 143 9.16 10.05 4.29
CA LEU A 143 9.99 8.97 3.77
C LEU A 143 10.99 9.49 2.74
N ALA A 144 10.54 10.28 1.77
CA ALA A 144 11.38 10.88 0.74
C ALA A 144 12.43 11.85 1.33
N LYS A 145 12.11 12.52 2.44
CA LYS A 145 13.07 13.30 3.25
C LYS A 145 13.98 12.45 4.13
N GLY A 146 13.81 11.12 4.14
CA GLY A 146 14.60 10.18 4.93
C GLY A 146 14.33 10.24 6.44
N ARG A 147 13.22 10.84 6.89
CA ARG A 147 12.89 10.97 8.33
C ARG A 147 12.30 9.69 8.90
N ILE A 148 11.58 8.95 8.07
CA ILE A 148 11.06 7.62 8.36
C ILE A 148 11.68 6.59 7.40
N ARG A 149 11.35 5.32 7.59
CA ARG A 149 11.68 4.24 6.65
C ARG A 149 10.40 3.51 6.26
N PHE A 150 10.50 2.61 5.29
CA PHE A 150 9.46 1.61 5.07
C PHE A 150 10.02 0.21 5.26
N THR A 151 9.13 -0.75 5.48
CA THR A 151 9.47 -2.16 5.67
C THR A 151 8.38 -3.04 5.07
N SER A 152 8.76 -4.17 4.51
CA SER A 152 7.79 -5.12 3.96
C SER A 152 7.45 -6.17 5.00
N LEU A 153 6.16 -6.31 5.30
CA LEU A 153 5.58 -7.26 6.25
C LEU A 153 4.31 -7.86 5.65
N THR A 154 3.89 -9.02 6.14
CA THR A 154 2.53 -9.51 5.85
C THR A 154 1.51 -8.73 6.66
N CYS A 155 0.24 -8.74 6.24
CA CYS A 155 -0.80 -8.07 7.02
C CYS A 155 -0.96 -8.68 8.41
N ALA A 156 -0.81 -10.00 8.53
CA ALA A 156 -0.82 -10.69 9.82
C ALA A 156 0.34 -10.25 10.74
N GLU A 157 1.56 -10.12 10.20
CA GLU A 157 2.71 -9.59 10.94
C GLU A 157 2.50 -8.14 11.35
N ALA A 158 1.95 -7.30 10.46
CA ALA A 158 1.66 -5.90 10.75
C ALA A 158 0.59 -5.73 11.83
N ALA A 159 -0.46 -6.56 11.82
CA ALA A 159 -1.52 -6.54 12.82
C ALA A 159 -1.02 -6.86 14.25
N THR A 160 0.04 -7.67 14.35
CA THR A 160 0.65 -8.08 15.64
C THR A 160 1.90 -7.25 16.00
N SER A 161 2.27 -6.27 15.17
CA SER A 161 3.40 -5.38 15.40
C SER A 161 3.06 -4.22 16.34
N LEU A 162 4.08 -3.48 16.78
CA LEU A 162 3.89 -2.22 17.47
C LEU A 162 3.58 -1.10 16.47
N TRP A 163 2.67 -0.21 16.86
CA TRP A 163 2.31 0.98 16.09
C TRP A 163 2.61 2.25 16.89
N ALA A 164 2.87 3.35 16.17
CA ALA A 164 3.11 4.65 16.76
C ALA A 164 1.83 5.29 17.30
N ASP A 165 0.68 4.93 16.70
CA ASP A 165 -0.63 5.48 17.00
C ASP A 165 -1.66 4.34 17.13
N VAL A 166 -2.47 4.42 18.18
CA VAL A 166 -3.50 3.41 18.49
C VAL A 166 -4.63 3.47 17.47
N ALA A 167 -5.03 4.66 17.02
CA ALA A 167 -6.12 4.78 16.05
C ALA A 167 -5.74 4.13 14.70
N SER A 168 -4.52 4.38 14.23
CA SER A 168 -3.97 3.76 13.03
C SER A 168 -3.86 2.23 13.17
N HIS A 169 -3.44 1.73 14.33
CA HIS A 169 -3.38 0.28 14.59
C HIS A 169 -4.78 -0.34 14.59
N SER A 170 -5.72 0.24 15.33
CA SER A 170 -7.09 -0.25 15.42
C SER A 170 -7.75 -0.28 14.04
N ALA A 171 -7.67 0.80 13.27
CA ALA A 171 -8.24 0.87 11.93
C ALA A 171 -7.66 -0.20 10.98
N PHE A 172 -6.39 -0.54 11.13
CA PHE A 172 -5.77 -1.63 10.38
C PHE A 172 -6.21 -3.01 10.89
N ALA A 173 -6.16 -3.22 12.20
CA ALA A 173 -6.48 -4.50 12.84
C ALA A 173 -7.96 -4.88 12.68
N GLU A 174 -8.87 -3.91 12.69
CA GLU A 174 -10.30 -4.12 12.46
C GLU A 174 -10.59 -4.77 11.10
N LYS A 175 -9.83 -4.40 10.05
CA LYS A 175 -9.94 -5.04 8.73
C LYS A 175 -9.60 -6.53 8.80
N GLY A 176 -8.55 -6.89 9.55
CA GLY A 176 -8.16 -8.28 9.79
C GLY A 176 -9.16 -9.04 10.67
N LEU A 177 -9.70 -8.41 11.72
CA LEU A 177 -10.73 -9.01 12.57
C LEU A 177 -12.03 -9.26 11.80
N ALA A 178 -12.42 -8.33 10.92
CA ALA A 178 -13.58 -8.51 10.05
C ALA A 178 -13.40 -9.71 9.11
N LEU A 179 -12.20 -9.85 8.52
CA LEU A 179 -11.86 -11.01 7.68
C LEU A 179 -11.97 -12.33 8.46
N LEU A 180 -11.38 -12.41 9.65
CA LEU A 180 -11.44 -13.63 10.47
C LEU A 180 -12.89 -14.01 10.84
N ARG A 181 -13.74 -13.02 11.12
CA ARG A 181 -15.16 -13.25 11.38
C ARG A 181 -15.88 -13.80 10.15
N SER A 182 -15.65 -13.23 8.97
CA SER A 182 -16.30 -13.72 7.74
C SER A 182 -15.89 -15.16 7.41
N GLU A 183 -14.61 -15.50 7.59
CA GLU A 183 -14.10 -16.87 7.37
C GLU A 183 -14.74 -17.85 8.38
N THR A 184 -14.86 -17.44 9.65
CA THR A 184 -15.52 -18.26 10.69
C THR A 184 -16.99 -18.52 10.33
N GLN A 185 -17.72 -17.47 9.92
CA GLN A 185 -19.12 -17.58 9.52
C GLN A 185 -19.31 -18.49 8.30
N ALA A 186 -18.40 -18.44 7.32
CA ALA A 186 -18.44 -19.31 6.15
C ALA A 186 -18.28 -20.79 6.54
N ILE A 187 -17.39 -21.09 7.48
CA ILE A 187 -17.20 -22.45 8.00
C ILE A 187 -18.45 -22.91 8.75
N GLU A 188 -19.00 -22.09 9.64
CA GLU A 188 -20.22 -22.40 10.39
C GLU A 188 -21.41 -22.67 9.47
N ALA A 189 -21.57 -21.86 8.42
CA ALA A 189 -22.60 -22.07 7.40
C ALA A 189 -22.43 -23.41 6.67
N SER A 190 -21.19 -23.73 6.25
CA SER A 190 -20.89 -25.01 5.58
C SER A 190 -21.15 -26.22 6.48
N LEU A 191 -20.86 -26.11 7.78
CA LEU A 191 -21.18 -27.15 8.75
C LEU A 191 -22.69 -27.34 8.91
N ALA A 192 -23.46 -26.25 8.96
CA ALA A 192 -24.92 -26.31 9.05
C ALA A 192 -25.54 -26.95 7.79
N GLU A 193 -25.06 -26.59 6.60
CA GLU A 193 -25.48 -27.20 5.33
C GLU A 193 -25.14 -28.70 5.29
N THR A 194 -23.94 -29.08 5.75
CA THR A 194 -23.53 -30.48 5.83
C THR A 194 -24.44 -31.28 6.77
N ALA A 195 -24.82 -30.71 7.92
CA ALA A 195 -25.74 -31.34 8.86
C ALA A 195 -27.15 -31.52 8.26
N GLN A 196 -27.66 -30.52 7.53
CA GLN A 196 -28.95 -30.61 6.83
C GLN A 196 -28.92 -31.69 5.74
N LEU A 197 -27.85 -31.77 4.96
CA LEU A 197 -27.65 -32.81 3.96
C LEU A 197 -27.65 -34.21 4.59
N ALA A 198 -26.95 -34.38 5.72
CA ALA A 198 -26.91 -35.65 6.45
C ALA A 198 -28.29 -36.06 7.00
N ALA A 199 -29.07 -35.10 7.53
CA ALA A 199 -30.43 -35.35 8.01
C ALA A 199 -31.39 -35.73 6.88
N ALA A 200 -31.29 -35.07 5.72
CA ALA A 200 -32.10 -35.38 4.55
C ALA A 200 -31.77 -36.76 3.94
N ALA A 201 -30.54 -37.24 4.08
CA ALA A 201 -30.11 -38.55 3.59
C ALA A 201 -30.57 -39.72 4.47
N ASN A 202 -30.98 -39.48 5.72
CA ASN A 202 -31.45 -40.51 6.66
C ASN A 202 -32.88 -40.24 7.19
N PRO A 203 -33.92 -40.26 6.34
CA PRO A 203 -35.29 -40.03 6.78
C PRO A 203 -35.89 -41.18 7.64
N GLY A 204 -35.19 -42.31 7.79
CA GLY A 204 -35.70 -43.54 8.43
C GLY A 204 -35.10 -43.92 9.78
N ALA A 205 -34.27 -43.10 10.41
CA ALA A 205 -33.68 -43.42 11.74
C ALA A 205 -34.59 -43.01 12.93
N ALA A 206 -35.75 -42.40 12.64
CA ALA A 206 -36.80 -42.13 13.62
C ALA A 206 -38.04 -42.98 13.29
N ALA A 207 -37.96 -44.28 13.57
CA ALA A 207 -39.10 -45.19 13.62
C ALA A 207 -38.96 -46.07 14.87
#